data_AF-A0A4V2NTR2-F1
#
_entry.id   AF-A0A4V2NTR2-F1
#
_cell.length_a   1.000
_cell.length_b   1.000
_cell.length_c   1.000
_cell.angle_alpha   90.00
_cell.angle_beta   90.00
_cell.angle_gamma   90.00
#
_symmetry.space_group_name_H-M   'P 1'
#
loop_
_entity.id
_entity.type
_entity.pdbx_description
1 polymer ?
#
loop_
_entity_poly.entity_id
_entity_poly.type
_entity_poly.pdbx_seq_one_letter_code
_entity_poly.pdbx_strand_id
1 'polypeptide(L)'
;MMSAYKKVMNQIHASEEFKSKMQKEMIEYEKREKRVFMKKIRLMAGGFVACAVIAVVAIVALTNVNKNETIDLTERIVVDHSGPAAKAMLNIEGVITEVGEDGMSFTLDNGMKVMVTDETELGIDGPTAPPKEEQLFEPTFRVGNLIGGYTEDTSADPVTAAVIYTNWNFENSIR
;
A
#
# COMPACT_ATOMS: atom_id res chain seq x y z
N MET A 1 -2.50 26.45 -6.83
CA MET A 1 -1.89 25.53 -5.84
C MET A 1 -1.67 26.17 -4.47
N MET A 2 -1.19 27.42 -4.35
CA MET A 2 -0.97 28.08 -3.03
C MET A 2 -2.21 28.24 -2.13
N SER A 3 -3.43 28.40 -2.68
CA SER A 3 -4.62 28.68 -1.85
C SER A 3 -5.15 27.46 -1.09
N ALA A 4 -5.04 26.26 -1.66
CA ALA A 4 -5.46 25.01 -1.00
C ALA A 4 -4.54 24.66 0.17
N TYR A 5 -3.23 24.84 -0.02
CA TYR A 5 -2.22 24.59 1.02
C TYR A 5 -2.36 25.54 2.22
N LYS A 6 -2.60 26.84 1.96
CA LYS A 6 -2.86 27.82 3.02
C LYS A 6 -4.10 27.46 3.84
N LYS A 7 -5.13 26.91 3.18
CA LYS A 7 -6.37 26.45 3.84
C LYS A 7 -6.11 25.24 4.75
N VAL A 8 -5.34 24.27 4.29
CA VAL A 8 -4.98 23.06 5.07
C VAL A 8 -4.09 23.42 6.25
N MET A 9 -3.08 24.28 6.07
CA MET A 9 -2.17 24.68 7.17
C MET A 9 -2.88 25.48 8.28
N ASN A 10 -3.93 26.23 7.95
CA ASN A 10 -4.73 26.95 8.94
C ASN A 10 -5.61 26.02 9.80
N GLN A 11 -5.93 24.82 9.32
CA GLN A 11 -6.72 23.83 10.06
C GLN A 11 -5.88 22.97 11.02
N ILE A 12 -4.56 23.00 10.89
CA ILE A 12 -3.65 22.25 11.76
C ILE A 12 -3.38 23.08 13.03
N HIS A 13 -3.69 22.51 14.20
CA HIS A 13 -3.29 23.05 15.50
C HIS A 13 -1.80 22.77 15.76
N ALA A 14 -0.93 23.56 15.14
CA ALA A 14 0.51 23.56 15.35
C ALA A 14 1.00 24.98 15.66
N SER A 15 2.20 25.10 16.24
CA SER A 15 2.82 26.40 16.51
C SER A 15 3.01 27.20 15.22
N GLU A 16 2.88 28.51 15.29
CA GLU A 16 3.08 29.42 14.14
C GLU A 16 4.49 29.29 13.56
N GLU A 17 5.47 28.98 14.41
CA GLU A 17 6.85 28.70 14.00
C GLU A 17 6.94 27.46 13.09
N PHE A 18 6.24 26.38 13.44
CA PHE A 18 6.16 25.18 12.61
C PHE A 18 5.50 25.46 11.26
N LYS A 19 4.38 26.19 11.26
CA LYS A 19 3.65 26.54 10.02
C LYS A 19 4.50 27.38 9.06
N SER A 20 5.23 28.35 9.60
CA SER A 20 6.11 29.23 8.81
C SER A 20 7.31 28.47 8.22
N LYS A 21 7.91 27.55 8.98
CA LYS A 21 9.03 26.70 8.54
C LYS A 21 8.60 25.76 7.40
N MET A 22 7.47 25.08 7.59
CA MET A 22 6.86 24.21 6.57
C MET A 22 6.57 24.94 5.26
N GLN A 23 5.96 26.13 5.33
CA GLN A 23 5.68 26.96 4.15
C GLN A 23 6.95 27.32 3.39
N LYS A 24 8.02 27.69 4.12
CA LYS A 24 9.30 28.08 3.52
C LYS A 24 9.98 26.91 2.82
N GLU A 25 10.02 25.74 3.46
CA GLU A 25 10.62 24.53 2.89
C GLU A 25 9.89 24.07 1.61
N MET A 26 8.56 24.13 1.59
CA MET A 26 7.75 23.84 0.40
C MET A 26 8.07 24.77 -0.77
N ILE A 27 8.17 26.08 -0.52
CA ILE A 27 8.53 27.07 -1.57
C ILE A 27 9.95 26.81 -2.10
N GLU A 28 10.88 26.43 -1.22
CA GLU A 28 12.22 26.06 -1.64
C GLU A 28 12.25 24.76 -2.46
N TYR A 29 11.42 23.78 -2.11
CA TYR A 29 11.26 22.53 -2.84
C TYR A 29 10.72 22.80 -4.25
N GLU A 30 9.62 23.57 -4.39
CA GLU A 30 9.10 23.97 -5.70
C GLU A 30 10.14 24.73 -6.54
N LYS A 31 10.92 25.62 -5.90
CA LYS A 31 12.01 26.35 -6.58
C LYS A 31 13.17 25.45 -6.99
N ARG A 32 13.48 24.38 -6.24
CA ARG A 32 14.48 23.38 -6.64
C ARG A 32 13.96 22.55 -7.80
N GLU A 33 12.72 22.08 -7.72
CA GLU A 33 12.09 21.29 -8.77
C GLU A 33 12.02 22.07 -10.10
N LYS A 34 11.55 23.32 -10.07
CA LYS A 34 11.51 24.20 -11.25
C LYS A 34 12.91 24.48 -11.82
N ARG A 35 13.95 24.57 -10.98
CA ARG A 35 15.35 24.73 -11.42
C ARG A 35 15.90 23.46 -12.08
N VAL A 36 15.58 22.28 -11.54
CA VAL A 36 15.98 20.99 -12.11
C VAL A 36 15.28 20.75 -13.45
N PHE A 37 14.00 21.07 -13.53
CA PHE A 37 13.22 20.99 -14.77
C PHE A 37 13.76 21.93 -15.86
N MET A 38 14.05 23.20 -15.51
CA MET A 38 14.67 24.14 -16.46
C MET A 38 16.08 23.72 -16.90
N LYS A 39 16.87 23.07 -16.03
CA LYS A 39 18.18 22.51 -16.41
C LYS A 39 18.04 21.36 -17.42
N LYS A 40 17.04 20.48 -17.27
CA LYS A 40 16.75 19.41 -18.24
C LYS A 40 16.31 19.96 -19.60
N ILE A 41 15.52 21.03 -19.63
CA ILE A 41 15.08 21.67 -20.89
C ILE A 41 16.24 22.32 -21.65
N ARG A 42 17.19 22.97 -20.95
CA ARG A 42 18.36 23.59 -21.60
C ARG A 42 19.31 22.57 -22.25
N LEU A 43 19.34 21.33 -21.75
CA LEU A 43 20.10 20.22 -22.34
C LEU A 43 19.45 19.61 -23.59
N MET A 44 18.16 19.88 -23.85
CA MET A 44 17.44 19.40 -25.04
C MET A 44 17.24 20.46 -26.14
N ALA A 45 17.88 21.64 -26.03
CA ALA A 45 17.81 22.70 -27.06
C ALA A 45 18.72 22.46 -28.28
N GLY A 46 19.26 21.24 -28.43
CA GLY A 46 20.06 20.81 -29.58
C GLY A 46 19.51 19.51 -30.17
N GLY A 47 18.32 19.57 -30.78
CA GLY A 47 17.83 18.50 -31.66
C GLY A 47 16.48 17.91 -31.27
N PHE A 48 15.39 18.53 -31.72
CA PHE A 48 14.10 17.85 -31.94
C PHE A 48 13.38 18.49 -33.12
N VAL A 49 13.71 18.06 -34.35
CA VAL A 49 12.79 18.15 -35.50
C VAL A 49 12.08 16.80 -35.57
N ALA A 50 10.96 16.66 -34.85
CA ALA A 50 9.89 15.68 -35.12
C ALA A 50 8.94 15.63 -33.91
N CYS A 51 8.09 16.65 -33.72
CA CYS A 51 6.80 16.53 -33.00
C CYS A 51 6.02 17.87 -33.04
N ALA A 52 5.79 18.43 -34.23
CA ALA A 52 4.91 19.58 -34.38
C ALA A 52 3.41 19.23 -34.20
N VAL A 53 3.05 17.93 -34.20
CA VAL A 53 1.65 17.49 -34.16
C VAL A 53 1.05 17.52 -32.74
N ILE A 54 1.87 17.32 -31.70
CA ILE A 54 1.36 17.22 -30.31
C ILE A 54 1.05 18.61 -29.72
N ALA A 55 1.76 19.66 -30.15
CA ALA A 55 1.57 21.01 -29.62
C ALA A 55 0.24 21.64 -30.05
N VAL A 56 -0.25 21.36 -31.26
CA VAL A 56 -1.51 21.91 -31.77
C VAL A 56 -2.73 21.28 -31.07
N VAL A 57 -2.68 19.98 -30.78
CA VAL A 57 -3.76 19.27 -30.08
C VAL A 57 -3.91 19.74 -28.63
N ALA A 58 -2.79 20.01 -27.94
CA ALA A 58 -2.82 20.52 -26.57
C ALA A 58 -3.44 21.92 -26.46
N ILE A 59 -3.18 22.81 -27.44
CA ILE A 59 -3.72 24.18 -27.44
C ILE A 59 -5.23 24.17 -27.71
N VAL A 60 -5.72 23.33 -28.64
CA VAL A 60 -7.17 23.22 -28.94
C VAL A 60 -7.93 22.54 -27.80
N ALA A 61 -7.32 21.59 -27.10
CA ALA A 61 -7.93 20.93 -25.94
C ALA A 61 -8.11 21.89 -24.74
N LEU A 62 -7.18 22.85 -24.54
CA LEU A 62 -7.23 23.78 -23.41
C LEU A 62 -8.30 24.89 -23.57
N THR A 63 -8.70 25.25 -24.79
CA THR A 63 -9.71 26.30 -25.00
C THR A 63 -11.16 25.84 -24.80
N ASN A 64 -11.40 24.52 -24.72
CA ASN A 64 -12.75 23.95 -24.65
C ASN A 64 -13.19 23.48 -23.25
N VAL A 65 -12.38 23.70 -22.20
CA VAL A 65 -12.62 23.16 -20.85
C VAL A 65 -13.52 24.05 -19.96
N ASN A 66 -14.29 24.97 -20.54
CA ASN A 66 -15.27 25.78 -19.82
C ASN A 66 -16.72 25.28 -19.98
N LYS A 67 -16.89 23.96 -20.13
CA LYS A 67 -18.18 23.31 -19.91
C LYS A 67 -18.09 22.42 -18.69
N ASN A 68 -18.69 22.90 -17.61
CA ASN A 68 -18.98 22.13 -16.40
C ASN A 68 -20.15 21.17 -16.68
N GLU A 69 -19.94 20.23 -17.60
CA GLU A 69 -20.84 19.09 -17.79
C GLU A 69 -20.33 17.96 -16.90
N THR A 70 -21.18 17.52 -15.97
CA THR A 70 -20.91 16.35 -15.14
C THR A 70 -20.81 15.14 -16.05
N ILE A 71 -19.60 14.59 -16.19
CA ILE A 71 -19.36 13.40 -16.99
C ILE A 71 -19.95 12.22 -16.21
N ASP A 72 -21.12 11.75 -16.66
CA ASP A 72 -21.69 10.49 -16.19
C ASP A 72 -20.96 9.32 -16.86
N LEU A 73 -20.13 8.64 -16.08
CA LEU A 73 -19.32 7.50 -16.53
C LEU A 73 -20.02 6.16 -16.32
N THR A 74 -21.25 6.16 -15.81
CA THR A 74 -21.97 4.93 -15.41
C THR A 74 -22.17 3.99 -16.60
N GLU A 75 -22.39 4.54 -17.79
CA GLU A 75 -22.56 3.77 -19.03
C GLU A 75 -21.25 3.17 -19.59
N ARG A 76 -20.08 3.57 -19.07
CA ARG A 76 -18.77 3.02 -19.46
C ARG A 76 -18.34 1.81 -18.63
N ILE A 77 -19.06 1.50 -17.55
CA ILE A 77 -18.76 0.34 -16.72
C ILE A 77 -19.38 -0.89 -17.40
N VAL A 78 -18.59 -1.59 -18.21
CA VAL A 78 -18.94 -2.93 -18.67
C VAL A 78 -18.54 -3.91 -17.58
N VAL A 79 -19.53 -4.46 -16.85
CA VAL A 79 -19.28 -5.51 -15.87
C VAL A 79 -19.20 -6.85 -16.60
N ASP A 80 -17.98 -7.19 -17.02
CA ASP A 80 -17.66 -8.49 -17.59
C ASP A 80 -17.45 -9.52 -16.46
N HIS A 81 -18.41 -10.44 -16.30
CA HIS A 81 -18.34 -11.52 -15.31
C HIS A 81 -17.53 -12.73 -15.81
N SER A 82 -16.96 -12.66 -17.02
CA SER A 82 -16.11 -13.71 -17.60
C SER A 82 -14.61 -13.53 -17.26
N GLY A 83 -14.24 -12.40 -16.66
CA GLY A 83 -12.91 -12.24 -16.07
C GLY A 83 -12.69 -13.26 -14.95
N PRO A 84 -11.46 -13.79 -14.78
CA PRO A 84 -11.16 -14.66 -13.65
C PRO A 84 -11.54 -13.94 -12.36
N ALA A 85 -12.31 -14.61 -11.51
CA ALA A 85 -12.68 -14.06 -10.21
C ALA A 85 -11.40 -13.68 -9.48
N ALA A 86 -11.26 -12.41 -9.11
CA ALA A 86 -10.21 -12.00 -8.19
C ALA A 86 -10.40 -12.83 -6.92
N LYS A 87 -9.43 -13.69 -6.58
CA LYS A 87 -9.48 -14.46 -5.33
C LYS A 87 -9.48 -13.45 -4.19
N ALA A 88 -10.56 -13.41 -3.43
CA ALA A 88 -10.59 -12.64 -2.19
C ALA A 88 -9.63 -13.29 -1.21
N MET A 89 -8.69 -12.51 -0.67
CA MET A 89 -7.77 -12.96 0.36
C MET A 89 -8.17 -12.28 1.67
N LEU A 90 -8.25 -13.05 2.73
CA LEU A 90 -8.52 -12.55 4.08
C LEU A 90 -7.21 -12.55 4.87
N ASN A 91 -6.86 -11.41 5.45
CA ASN A 91 -5.69 -11.30 6.30
C ASN A 91 -5.90 -12.06 7.61
N ILE A 92 -4.87 -12.78 8.02
CA ILE A 92 -4.75 -13.41 9.34
C ILE A 92 -3.75 -12.57 10.13
N GLU A 93 -4.26 -11.72 11.03
CA GLU A 93 -3.45 -10.82 11.83
C GLU A 93 -3.97 -10.80 13.27
N GLY A 94 -3.08 -10.96 14.25
CA GLY A 94 -3.45 -10.93 15.67
C GLY A 94 -2.41 -11.61 16.56
N VAL A 95 -2.70 -11.63 17.86
CA VAL A 95 -1.85 -12.31 18.86
C VAL A 95 -2.51 -13.62 19.27
N ILE A 96 -1.75 -14.72 19.31
CA ILE A 96 -2.25 -16.02 19.79
C ILE A 96 -2.64 -15.91 21.27
N THR A 97 -3.90 -16.28 21.56
CA THR A 97 -4.44 -16.37 22.92
C THR A 97 -4.60 -17.80 23.40
N GLU A 98 -4.78 -18.75 22.47
CA GLU A 98 -4.94 -20.17 22.75
C GLU A 98 -4.32 -20.98 21.61
N VAL A 99 -3.69 -22.11 21.96
CA VAL A 99 -3.16 -23.09 21.00
C VAL A 99 -3.82 -24.42 21.27
N GLY A 100 -4.29 -25.07 20.21
CA GLY A 100 -4.88 -26.40 20.24
C GLY A 100 -3.86 -27.47 20.62
N GLU A 101 -4.35 -28.65 21.00
CA GLU A 101 -3.50 -29.77 21.39
C GLU A 101 -2.61 -30.28 20.25
N ASP A 102 -2.98 -30.00 19.00
CA ASP A 102 -2.22 -30.32 17.80
C ASP A 102 -1.01 -29.39 17.58
N GLY A 103 -0.93 -28.25 18.28
CA GLY A 103 0.11 -27.23 18.10
C GLY A 103 0.02 -26.47 16.76
N MET A 104 -1.00 -26.74 15.95
CA MET A 104 -1.16 -26.23 14.58
C MET A 104 -2.50 -25.49 14.39
N SER A 105 -3.40 -25.61 15.35
CA SER A 105 -4.62 -24.81 15.45
C SER A 105 -4.47 -23.77 16.56
N PHE A 106 -4.92 -22.54 16.34
CA PHE A 106 -4.84 -21.49 17.36
C PHE A 106 -5.94 -20.43 17.20
N THR A 107 -6.22 -19.73 18.30
CA THR A 107 -7.17 -18.61 18.36
C THR A 107 -6.44 -17.30 18.57
N LEU A 108 -6.74 -16.32 17.74
CA LEU A 108 -6.22 -14.95 17.85
C LEU A 108 -7.06 -14.10 18.81
N ASP A 109 -6.48 -13.03 19.32
CA ASP A 109 -7.11 -12.05 20.22
C ASP A 109 -8.35 -11.36 19.65
N ASN A 110 -8.46 -11.30 18.32
CA ASN A 110 -9.67 -10.84 17.62
C ASN A 110 -10.75 -11.93 17.45
N GLY A 111 -10.55 -13.13 18.01
CA GLY A 111 -11.47 -14.26 17.96
C GLY A 111 -11.36 -15.13 16.71
N MET A 112 -10.48 -14.80 15.76
CA MET A 112 -10.24 -15.61 14.57
C MET A 112 -9.58 -16.94 14.94
N LYS A 113 -10.14 -18.05 14.47
CA LYS A 113 -9.55 -19.39 14.63
C LYS A 113 -8.86 -19.79 13.35
N VAL A 114 -7.61 -20.21 13.48
CA VAL A 114 -6.73 -20.52 12.35
C VAL A 114 -6.24 -21.95 12.50
N MET A 115 -6.21 -22.67 11.37
CA MET A 115 -5.63 -23.99 11.24
C MET A 115 -4.49 -23.94 10.23
N VAL A 116 -3.31 -24.44 10.63
CA VAL A 116 -2.13 -24.58 9.78
C VAL A 116 -2.03 -26.04 9.33
N THR A 117 -1.84 -26.27 8.05
CA THR A 117 -1.70 -27.60 7.45
C THR A 117 -0.35 -27.75 6.76
N ASP A 118 -0.06 -28.95 6.27
CA ASP A 118 1.14 -29.21 5.47
C ASP A 118 1.16 -28.43 4.14
N GLU A 119 0.02 -27.92 3.70
CA GLU A 119 -0.12 -27.07 2.51
C GLU A 119 0.12 -25.59 2.80
N THR A 120 0.12 -25.18 4.08
CA THR A 120 0.36 -23.80 4.48
C THR A 120 1.83 -23.43 4.25
N GLU A 121 2.07 -22.37 3.48
CA GLU A 121 3.43 -21.85 3.29
C GLU A 121 3.87 -21.07 4.54
N LEU A 122 5.08 -21.32 5.03
CA LEU A 122 5.63 -20.71 6.24
C LEU A 122 6.84 -19.83 5.92
N GLY A 123 6.81 -18.61 6.44
CA GLY A 123 7.85 -17.60 6.24
C GLY A 123 7.66 -16.78 4.96
N ILE A 124 8.67 -15.97 4.65
CA ILE A 124 8.73 -15.13 3.46
C ILE A 124 9.61 -15.82 2.41
N ASP A 125 9.05 -15.96 1.22
CA ASP A 125 9.65 -16.49 0.00
C ASP A 125 10.14 -15.36 -0.93
N GLY A 126 11.08 -15.67 -1.82
CA GLY A 126 11.34 -14.86 -3.01
C GLY A 126 12.76 -14.30 -3.12
N PRO A 127 13.11 -13.69 -4.27
CA PRO A 127 14.47 -13.22 -4.54
C PRO A 127 14.92 -12.07 -3.62
N THR A 128 13.98 -11.43 -2.94
CA THR A 128 14.22 -10.34 -1.99
C THR A 128 13.91 -10.74 -0.54
N ALA A 129 13.59 -12.01 -0.29
CA ALA A 129 13.34 -12.49 1.06
C ALA A 129 14.62 -12.50 1.89
N PRO A 130 14.57 -12.08 3.17
CA PRO A 130 15.71 -12.22 4.07
C PRO A 130 15.98 -13.71 4.35
N PRO A 131 17.22 -14.07 4.75
CA PRO A 131 17.55 -15.41 5.23
C PRO A 131 16.58 -15.88 6.33
N LYS A 132 16.33 -17.19 6.42
CA LYS A 132 15.35 -17.74 7.37
C LYS A 132 15.66 -17.34 8.81
N GLU A 133 16.93 -17.25 9.16
CA GLU A 133 17.43 -16.89 10.48
C GLU A 133 17.22 -15.41 10.84
N GLU A 134 16.92 -14.57 9.84
CA GLU A 134 16.61 -13.15 9.99
C GLU A 134 15.10 -12.88 9.98
N GLN A 135 14.28 -13.86 9.59
CA GLN A 135 12.83 -13.74 9.60
C GLN A 135 12.29 -13.76 11.03
N LEU A 136 11.19 -13.02 11.25
CA LEU A 136 10.43 -13.01 12.51
C LEU A 136 9.52 -14.24 12.56
N PHE A 137 10.16 -15.41 12.58
CA PHE A 137 9.47 -16.68 12.49
C PHE A 137 10.07 -17.68 13.47
N GLU A 138 9.29 -18.06 14.46
CA GLU A 138 9.60 -19.10 15.43
C GLU A 138 9.15 -20.48 14.92
N PRO A 139 9.81 -21.56 15.34
CA PRO A 139 9.48 -22.91 14.91
C PRO A 139 8.17 -23.46 15.50
N THR A 140 7.54 -22.76 16.44
CA THR A 140 6.36 -23.24 17.15
C THR A 140 5.36 -22.12 17.36
N PHE A 141 4.07 -22.41 17.17
CA PHE A 141 2.99 -21.50 17.54
C PHE A 141 2.74 -21.61 19.04
N ARG A 142 2.80 -20.48 19.75
CA ARG A 142 2.49 -20.43 21.18
C ARG A 142 1.77 -19.14 21.55
N VAL A 143 1.13 -19.15 22.71
CA VAL A 143 0.45 -17.99 23.29
C VAL A 143 1.41 -16.80 23.37
N GLY A 144 0.92 -15.63 22.94
CA GLY A 144 1.70 -14.39 22.86
C GLY A 144 2.43 -14.17 21.54
N ASN A 145 2.44 -15.14 20.62
CA ASN A 145 3.02 -14.94 19.30
C ASN A 145 2.12 -14.02 18.46
N LEU A 146 2.71 -13.00 17.85
CA LEU A 146 2.10 -12.20 16.80
C LEU A 146 2.12 -13.01 15.50
N ILE A 147 0.94 -13.12 14.88
CA ILE A 147 0.73 -13.83 13.62
C ILE A 147 0.44 -12.83 12.51
N GLY A 148 1.06 -13.07 11.37
CA GLY A 148 0.82 -12.35 10.12
C GLY A 148 0.76 -13.36 8.98
N GLY A 149 -0.34 -13.35 8.23
CA GLY A 149 -0.63 -14.31 7.18
C GLY A 149 -1.86 -13.96 6.38
N TYR A 150 -2.30 -14.89 5.54
CA TYR A 150 -3.59 -14.79 4.85
C TYR A 150 -4.18 -16.16 4.55
N THR A 151 -5.48 -16.16 4.27
CA THR A 151 -6.20 -17.29 3.70
C THR A 151 -6.89 -16.90 2.40
N GLU A 152 -7.05 -17.86 1.49
CA GLU A 152 -7.92 -17.74 0.32
C GLU A 152 -9.37 -18.19 0.63
N ASP A 153 -9.59 -18.86 1.77
CA ASP A 153 -10.91 -19.30 2.21
C ASP A 153 -11.52 -18.27 3.17
N THR A 154 -12.38 -17.41 2.62
CA THR A 154 -13.02 -16.34 3.38
C THR A 154 -14.29 -16.77 4.12
N SER A 155 -14.70 -18.03 3.98
CA SER A 155 -16.02 -18.49 4.47
C SER A 155 -15.94 -19.57 5.55
N ALA A 156 -14.78 -20.22 5.73
CA ALA A 156 -14.57 -21.22 6.76
C ALA A 156 -14.37 -20.62 8.17
N ASP A 157 -14.79 -21.37 9.19
CA ASP A 157 -14.47 -21.15 10.60
C ASP A 157 -14.28 -22.51 11.28
N PRO A 158 -13.06 -22.94 11.63
CA PRO A 158 -11.79 -22.20 11.54
C PRO A 158 -11.33 -21.99 10.09
N VAL A 159 -10.58 -20.90 9.84
CA VAL A 159 -9.96 -20.65 8.53
C VAL A 159 -8.69 -21.50 8.37
N THR A 160 -8.48 -22.04 7.17
CA THR A 160 -7.21 -22.72 6.84
C THR A 160 -6.24 -21.70 6.28
N ALA A 161 -5.07 -21.55 6.90
CA ALA A 161 -4.07 -20.59 6.44
C ALA A 161 -3.48 -21.03 5.10
N ALA A 162 -3.43 -20.11 4.14
CA ALA A 162 -2.68 -20.32 2.91
C ALA A 162 -1.20 -20.01 3.15
N VAL A 163 -0.92 -18.89 3.81
CA VAL A 163 0.45 -18.47 4.15
C VAL A 163 0.47 -17.87 5.55
N ILE A 164 1.48 -18.23 6.34
CA ILE A 164 1.87 -17.52 7.55
C ILE A 164 3.30 -17.02 7.34
N TYR A 165 3.48 -15.71 7.26
CA TYR A 165 4.80 -15.10 7.04
C TYR A 165 5.39 -14.49 8.32
N THR A 166 4.62 -14.40 9.41
CA THR A 166 5.11 -13.98 10.73
C THR A 166 4.57 -14.90 11.81
N ASN A 167 5.45 -15.37 12.67
CA ASN A 167 5.13 -16.09 13.90
C ASN A 167 6.17 -15.68 14.95
N TRP A 168 5.91 -14.66 15.76
CA TRP A 168 6.95 -14.09 16.61
C TRP A 168 6.46 -13.63 17.98
N ASN A 169 7.19 -14.01 19.03
CA ASN A 169 6.94 -13.53 20.38
C ASN A 169 7.88 -12.36 20.71
N PHE A 170 7.36 -11.16 20.91
CA PHE A 170 8.21 -10.00 21.22
C PHE A 170 8.67 -9.95 22.68
N GLU A 171 7.97 -10.61 23.58
CA GLU A 171 8.27 -10.58 25.02
C GLU A 171 9.22 -11.70 25.42
N ASN A 172 9.07 -12.88 24.82
CA ASN A 172 9.85 -14.07 25.13
C ASN A 172 10.07 -14.87 23.86
N SER A 173 11.01 -14.44 23.01
CA SER A 173 11.29 -15.11 21.74
C SER A 173 12.10 -16.39 21.91
N ILE A 174 11.86 -17.36 21.04
CA ILE A 174 12.63 -18.60 20.94
C ILE A 174 13.06 -18.77 19.48
N ARG A 175 14.38 -18.84 19.26
CA ARG A 175 15.00 -19.16 17.98
C ARG A 175 15.57 -20.57 18.01
#